data_AF-A0A453ERC1-F1
#
_entry.id   AF-A0A453ERC1-F1
#
_cell.length_a   1.000
_cell.length_b   1.000
_cell.length_c   1.000
_cell.angle_alpha   90.00
_cell.angle_beta   90.00
_cell.angle_gamma   90.00
#
_symmetry.space_group_name_H-M   'P 1'
#
loop_
_entity.id
_entity.type
_entity.pdbx_description
1 polymer ?
#
loop_
_entity_poly.entity_id
_entity_poly.type
_entity_poly.pdbx_seq_one_letter_code
_entity_poly.pdbx_strand_id
1 'polypeptide(L)'
;MEDGPVKFRSFMEPLLQVAVNLEASADAAFRTDVVKYAFTGLMRDLRGIAMATNSRRTYGLLFDWLYPSRMPLLLRAISLLTDEPEVTTPLLKFMSEFVLNKAQRLTFDSSSPNGILLFREISKLIVAYGSRILLLPNGTNIYRSKYKGIWISLTVLSRALCGNYVNFGVFELYGDRALADALDISLKMTLSIPLSDILTFKKLSKAYYGYMEVLFNNHITINSVLNLDTSTFVHIVTSLESGLKGLDTGISTQCASAIDSLAAFYFNNITAGDNPPSPAALNLARHIGELPSLFPQILKSLFEIIIFEDAGNQWSLSRPILSLIMISEQDV
;
A
#
# COMPACT_ATOMS: atom_id res chain seq x y z
N MET A 1 -28.50 27.03 -0.17
CA MET A 1 -27.63 25.83 -0.17
C MET A 1 -26.50 25.88 -1.22
N GLU A 2 -26.52 26.84 -2.16
CA GLU A 2 -25.52 27.06 -3.22
C GLU A 2 -24.25 27.81 -2.75
N ASP A 3 -24.26 28.39 -1.55
CA ASP A 3 -23.11 29.11 -0.98
C ASP A 3 -21.86 28.26 -0.76
N GLY A 4 -22.01 26.94 -0.56
CA GLY A 4 -20.90 26.04 -0.20
C GLY A 4 -19.84 25.92 -1.30
N PRO A 5 -20.23 25.52 -2.54
CA PRO A 5 -19.32 25.46 -3.68
C PRO A 5 -18.67 26.80 -4.03
N VAL A 6 -19.42 27.90 -3.96
CA VAL A 6 -18.89 29.24 -4.26
C VAL A 6 -17.84 29.66 -3.22
N LYS A 7 -18.15 29.52 -1.92
CA LYS A 7 -17.19 29.79 -0.84
C LYS A 7 -15.95 28.91 -0.94
N PHE A 8 -16.12 27.63 -1.31
CA PHE A 8 -14.99 26.73 -1.53
C PHE A 8 -14.11 27.19 -2.70
N ARG A 9 -14.70 27.57 -3.83
CA ARG A 9 -13.94 28.11 -4.98
C ARG A 9 -13.16 29.36 -4.60
N SER A 10 -13.81 30.33 -3.94
CA SER A 10 -13.14 31.55 -3.47
C SER A 10 -12.00 31.26 -2.50
N PHE A 11 -12.16 30.27 -1.62
CA PHE A 11 -11.09 29.83 -0.71
C PHE A 11 -9.92 29.16 -1.45
N MET A 12 -10.21 28.38 -2.50
CA MET A 12 -9.19 27.66 -3.28
C MET A 12 -8.51 28.51 -4.35
N GLU A 13 -9.01 29.71 -4.65
CA GLU A 13 -8.51 30.57 -5.73
C GLU A 13 -7.00 30.90 -5.61
N PRO A 14 -6.45 31.25 -4.43
CA PRO A 14 -5.02 31.51 -4.30
C PRO A 14 -4.17 30.26 -4.60
N LEU A 15 -4.63 29.08 -4.16
CA LEU A 15 -3.97 27.80 -4.42
C LEU A 15 -4.06 27.42 -5.90
N LEU A 16 -5.16 27.78 -6.55
CA LEU A 16 -5.34 27.61 -7.99
C LEU A 16 -4.31 28.43 -8.77
N GLN A 17 -4.12 29.70 -8.42
CA GLN A 17 -3.14 30.54 -9.10
C GLN A 17 -1.72 29.97 -8.96
N VAL A 18 -1.37 29.44 -7.77
CA VAL A 18 -0.08 28.76 -7.55
C VAL A 18 0.03 27.52 -8.44
N ALA A 19 -1.01 26.69 -8.50
CA ALA A 19 -1.01 25.48 -9.33
C ALA A 19 -0.83 25.81 -10.83
N VAL A 20 -1.55 26.81 -11.36
CA VAL A 20 -1.45 27.26 -12.76
C VAL A 20 -0.04 27.77 -13.07
N ASN A 21 0.56 28.55 -12.17
CA ASN A 21 1.93 29.04 -12.34
C ASN A 21 2.95 27.89 -12.36
N LEU A 22 2.75 26.87 -11.51
CA LEU A 22 3.59 25.67 -11.48
C LEU A 22 3.41 24.81 -12.74
N GLU A 23 2.18 24.69 -13.27
CA GLU A 23 1.90 23.99 -14.52
C GLU A 23 2.59 24.66 -15.72
N ALA A 24 2.54 26.00 -15.78
CA ALA A 24 3.18 26.79 -16.83
C ALA A 24 4.71 26.83 -16.74
N SER A 25 5.30 26.47 -15.60
CA SER A 25 6.76 26.47 -15.41
C SER A 25 7.43 25.40 -16.28
N ALA A 26 8.62 25.69 -16.82
CA ALA A 26 9.42 24.71 -17.59
C ALA A 26 10.06 23.64 -16.69
N ASP A 27 10.42 22.48 -17.25
CA ASP A 27 11.00 21.36 -16.47
C ASP A 27 12.28 21.76 -15.71
N ALA A 28 13.15 22.57 -16.34
CA ALA A 28 14.35 23.07 -15.70
C ALA A 28 14.04 23.94 -14.46
N ALA A 29 12.91 24.65 -14.46
CA ALA A 29 12.51 25.50 -13.34
C ALA A 29 12.13 24.69 -12.10
N PHE A 30 11.67 23.43 -12.24
CA PHE A 30 11.36 22.55 -11.11
C PHE A 30 12.57 22.24 -10.22
N ARG A 31 13.79 22.42 -10.74
CA ARG A 31 15.02 22.25 -9.96
C ARG A 31 15.38 23.47 -9.11
N THR A 32 14.75 24.62 -9.36
CA THR A 32 14.96 25.86 -8.59
C THR A 32 14.25 25.82 -7.24
N ASP A 33 14.87 26.43 -6.23
CA ASP A 33 14.30 26.46 -4.87
C ASP A 33 12.93 27.15 -4.82
N VAL A 34 12.71 28.17 -5.66
CA VAL A 34 11.44 28.90 -5.74
C VAL A 34 10.29 27.96 -6.10
N VAL A 35 10.45 27.17 -7.17
CA VAL A 35 9.42 26.22 -7.62
C VAL A 35 9.28 25.05 -6.64
N LYS A 36 10.40 24.54 -6.10
CA LYS A 36 10.39 23.49 -5.07
C LYS A 36 9.60 23.91 -3.83
N TYR A 37 9.81 25.14 -3.33
CA TYR A 37 9.12 25.67 -2.17
C TYR A 37 7.64 25.94 -2.46
N ALA A 38 7.31 26.53 -3.61
CA ALA A 38 5.93 26.77 -4.00
C ALA A 38 5.13 25.45 -4.12
N PHE A 39 5.69 24.44 -4.79
CA PHE A 39 5.07 23.13 -4.90
C PHE A 39 4.95 22.43 -3.54
N THR A 40 6.00 22.49 -2.71
CA THR A 40 5.98 21.92 -1.36
C THR A 40 4.93 22.57 -0.47
N GLY A 41 4.78 23.90 -0.54
CA GLY A 41 3.74 24.66 0.15
C GLY A 41 2.36 24.19 -0.28
N LEU A 42 2.10 24.17 -1.59
CA LEU A 42 0.84 23.68 -2.15
C LEU A 42 0.49 22.27 -1.67
N MET A 43 1.44 21.33 -1.66
CA MET A 43 1.19 19.96 -1.18
C MET A 43 0.86 19.90 0.31
N ARG A 44 1.49 20.74 1.14
CA ARG A 44 1.21 20.82 2.57
C ARG A 44 -0.17 21.40 2.85
N ASP A 45 -0.55 22.45 2.12
CA ASP A 45 -1.86 23.09 2.26
C ASP A 45 -2.97 22.16 1.79
N LEU A 46 -2.81 21.53 0.63
CA LEU A 46 -3.76 20.53 0.12
C LEU A 46 -3.90 19.33 1.05
N ARG A 47 -2.81 18.90 1.70
CA ARG A 47 -2.88 17.89 2.75
C ARG A 47 -3.69 18.37 3.95
N GLY A 48 -3.49 19.61 4.41
CA GLY A 48 -4.30 20.19 5.48
C GLY A 48 -5.78 20.26 5.13
N ILE A 49 -6.11 20.68 3.90
CA ILE A 49 -7.48 20.72 3.40
C ILE A 49 -8.06 19.30 3.33
N ALA A 50 -7.33 18.34 2.77
CA ALA A 50 -7.73 16.93 2.76
C ALA A 50 -7.90 16.38 4.19
N MET A 51 -7.14 16.85 5.16
CA MET A 51 -7.36 16.47 6.56
C MET A 51 -8.67 17.02 7.11
N ALA A 52 -9.11 18.21 6.68
CA ALA A 52 -10.36 18.83 7.12
C ALA A 52 -11.62 18.28 6.40
N THR A 53 -11.48 17.66 5.22
CA THR A 53 -12.60 17.10 4.47
C THR A 53 -13.03 15.74 5.05
N ASN A 54 -14.05 15.75 5.92
CA ASN A 54 -14.59 14.54 6.56
C ASN A 54 -15.92 14.06 5.98
N SER A 55 -16.51 14.79 5.04
CA SER A 55 -17.78 14.41 4.41
C SER A 55 -17.61 14.13 2.92
N ARG A 56 -18.46 13.24 2.38
CA ARG A 56 -18.52 12.96 0.94
C ARG A 56 -18.63 14.23 0.09
N ARG A 57 -19.45 15.20 0.53
CA ARG A 57 -19.63 16.48 -0.17
C ARG A 57 -18.35 17.31 -0.21
N THR A 58 -17.68 17.49 0.93
CA THR A 58 -16.46 18.32 1.01
C THR A 58 -15.28 17.64 0.32
N TYR A 59 -15.19 16.32 0.41
CA TYR A 59 -14.23 15.54 -0.36
C TYR A 59 -14.49 15.67 -1.86
N GLY A 60 -15.74 15.56 -2.31
CA GLY A 60 -16.13 15.71 -3.72
C GLY A 60 -15.66 17.06 -4.31
N LEU A 61 -15.85 18.16 -3.58
CA LEU A 61 -15.35 19.48 -4.01
C LEU A 61 -13.82 19.52 -4.18
N LEU A 62 -13.08 18.89 -3.26
CA LEU A 62 -11.62 18.79 -3.37
C LEU A 62 -11.19 17.86 -4.51
N PHE A 63 -11.92 16.76 -4.70
CA PHE A 63 -11.69 15.80 -5.78
C PHE A 63 -11.89 16.46 -7.14
N ASP A 64 -13.00 17.19 -7.33
CA ASP A 64 -13.29 17.93 -8.57
C ASP A 64 -12.30 19.08 -8.79
N TRP A 65 -11.76 19.66 -7.71
CA TRP A 65 -10.66 20.62 -7.82
C TRP A 65 -9.36 19.94 -8.22
N LEU A 66 -9.11 18.67 -7.91
CA LEU A 66 -7.83 18.03 -8.26
C LEU A 66 -7.89 17.30 -9.61
N TYR A 67 -8.90 16.47 -9.79
CA TYR A 67 -9.07 15.58 -10.94
C TYR A 67 -10.00 16.21 -12.00
N PRO A 68 -9.67 16.10 -13.30
CA PRO A 68 -8.45 15.52 -13.87
C PRO A 68 -7.30 16.53 -13.99
N SER A 69 -7.60 17.84 -14.00
CA SER A 69 -6.71 18.86 -14.56
C SER A 69 -5.36 19.00 -13.86
N ARG A 70 -5.29 18.77 -12.55
CA ARG A 70 -4.09 19.04 -11.73
C ARG A 70 -3.31 17.76 -11.40
N MET A 71 -3.82 16.58 -11.76
CA MET A 71 -3.10 15.30 -11.60
C MET A 71 -1.80 15.24 -12.42
N PRO A 72 -1.74 15.74 -13.67
CA PRO A 72 -0.50 15.78 -14.45
C PRO A 72 0.63 16.57 -13.76
N LEU A 73 0.31 17.64 -13.03
CA LEU A 73 1.29 18.40 -12.26
C LEU A 73 1.96 17.52 -11.19
N LEU A 74 1.17 16.72 -10.47
CA LEU A 74 1.68 15.82 -9.43
C LEU A 74 2.60 14.74 -10.02
N LEU A 75 2.16 14.14 -11.14
CA LEU A 75 2.92 13.10 -11.85
C LEU A 75 4.24 13.66 -12.43
N ARG A 76 4.20 14.88 -12.96
CA ARG A 76 5.38 15.58 -13.47
C ARG A 76 6.37 15.88 -12.34
N ALA A 77 5.91 16.45 -11.24
CA ALA A 77 6.77 16.80 -10.11
C ALA A 77 7.47 15.57 -9.51
N ILE A 78 6.74 14.46 -9.29
CA ILE A 78 7.34 13.25 -8.70
C ILE A 78 8.35 12.58 -9.63
N SER A 79 8.14 12.69 -10.95
CA SER A 79 9.02 12.13 -11.97
C SER A 79 10.31 12.93 -12.12
N LEU A 80 10.24 14.26 -12.00
CA LEU A 80 11.39 15.15 -12.16
C LEU A 80 12.25 15.28 -10.90
N LEU A 81 11.65 15.13 -9.72
CA LEU A 81 12.29 15.44 -8.42
C LEU A 81 12.37 14.20 -7.51
N THR A 82 12.46 12.99 -8.06
CA THR A 82 12.51 11.75 -7.25
C THR A 82 13.69 11.74 -6.27
N ASP A 83 14.80 12.36 -6.64
CA ASP A 83 16.02 12.49 -5.85
C ASP A 83 15.94 13.53 -4.71
N GLU A 84 14.85 14.32 -4.66
CA GLU A 84 14.66 15.40 -3.70
C GLU A 84 13.58 15.03 -2.66
N PRO A 85 13.95 14.37 -1.54
CA PRO A 85 12.99 13.89 -0.54
C PRO A 85 12.17 14.99 0.11
N GLU A 86 12.68 16.23 0.12
CA GLU A 86 11.99 17.40 0.65
C GLU A 86 10.75 17.79 -0.17
N VAL A 87 10.72 17.42 -1.45
CA VAL A 87 9.58 17.67 -2.36
C VAL A 87 8.68 16.44 -2.49
N THR A 88 9.27 15.24 -2.62
CA THR A 88 8.50 13.99 -2.79
C THR A 88 7.75 13.61 -1.51
N THR A 89 8.33 13.84 -0.33
CA THR A 89 7.68 13.50 0.95
C THR A 89 6.35 14.25 1.15
N PRO A 90 6.28 15.59 1.01
CA PRO A 90 5.01 16.33 1.07
C PRO A 90 3.95 15.79 0.10
N LEU A 91 4.32 15.53 -1.15
CA LEU A 91 3.43 15.01 -2.17
C LEU A 91 2.87 13.64 -1.78
N LEU A 92 3.75 12.68 -1.42
CA LEU A 92 3.34 11.35 -1.02
C LEU A 92 2.47 11.38 0.25
N LYS A 93 2.74 12.28 1.19
CA LYS A 93 1.90 12.48 2.38
C LYS A 93 0.54 13.08 2.05
N PHE A 94 0.47 14.01 1.10
CA PHE A 94 -0.78 14.52 0.58
C PHE A 94 -1.59 13.38 -0.03
N MET A 95 -0.99 12.61 -0.94
CA MET A 95 -1.65 11.45 -1.57
C MET A 95 -2.11 10.43 -0.53
N SER A 96 -1.28 10.12 0.47
CA SER A 96 -1.64 9.19 1.55
C SER A 96 -2.88 9.66 2.31
N GLU A 97 -3.02 10.96 2.55
CA GLU A 97 -4.23 11.51 3.16
C GLU A 97 -5.38 11.50 2.17
N PHE A 98 -5.19 11.92 0.92
CA PHE A 98 -6.26 12.05 -0.07
C PHE A 98 -6.99 10.72 -0.32
N VAL A 99 -6.25 9.61 -0.35
CA VAL A 99 -6.78 8.26 -0.63
C VAL A 99 -7.33 7.56 0.62
N LEU A 100 -7.22 8.17 1.79
CA LEU A 100 -7.72 7.60 3.05
C LEU A 100 -9.24 7.74 3.13
N ASN A 101 -9.96 6.62 3.18
CA ASN A 101 -11.41 6.59 3.39
C ASN A 101 -11.78 6.76 4.87
N LYS A 102 -11.45 7.91 5.47
CA LYS A 102 -11.90 8.23 6.83
C LYS A 102 -13.35 8.72 6.82
N ALA A 103 -14.11 8.34 7.85
CA ALA A 103 -15.52 8.72 8.01
C ALA A 103 -16.39 8.44 6.76
N GLN A 104 -16.06 7.39 5.98
CA GLN A 104 -16.78 7.02 4.76
C GLN A 104 -16.87 8.15 3.71
N ARG A 105 -15.91 9.08 3.69
CA ARG A 105 -15.91 10.21 2.74
C ARG A 105 -15.66 9.79 1.29
N LEU A 106 -15.00 8.66 1.06
CA LEU A 106 -14.73 8.09 -0.28
C LEU A 106 -15.86 7.15 -0.72
N THR A 107 -17.10 7.48 -0.41
CA THR A 107 -18.25 6.69 -0.88
C THR A 107 -18.74 7.27 -2.20
N PHE A 108 -18.28 6.70 -3.31
CA PHE A 108 -18.77 7.04 -4.64
C PHE A 108 -20.09 6.33 -4.93
N ASP A 109 -20.93 6.91 -5.79
CA ASP A 109 -22.13 6.20 -6.25
C ASP A 109 -21.72 4.97 -7.07
N SER A 110 -22.54 3.91 -7.06
CA SER A 110 -22.28 2.67 -7.79
C SER A 110 -22.13 2.85 -9.30
N SER A 111 -22.67 3.95 -9.85
CA SER A 111 -22.53 4.35 -11.25
C SER A 111 -21.32 5.25 -11.52
N SER A 112 -20.61 5.70 -10.48
CA SER A 112 -19.51 6.65 -10.63
C SER A 112 -18.18 5.94 -10.89
N PRO A 113 -17.45 6.30 -11.96
CA PRO A 113 -16.12 5.76 -12.23
C PRO A 113 -15.03 6.36 -11.33
N ASN A 114 -15.36 7.32 -10.45
CA ASN A 114 -14.38 8.13 -9.73
C ASN A 114 -13.43 7.31 -8.85
N GLY A 115 -13.88 6.21 -8.24
CA GLY A 115 -13.01 5.31 -7.49
C GLY A 115 -11.93 4.67 -8.37
N ILE A 116 -12.33 4.17 -9.55
CA ILE A 116 -11.42 3.56 -10.52
C ILE A 116 -10.44 4.61 -11.05
N LEU A 117 -10.93 5.79 -11.40
CA LEU A 117 -10.10 6.90 -11.90
C LEU A 117 -9.08 7.36 -10.86
N LEU A 118 -9.51 7.49 -9.59
CA LEU A 118 -8.62 7.81 -8.48
C LEU A 118 -7.51 6.76 -8.36
N PHE A 119 -7.86 5.47 -8.39
CA PHE A 119 -6.86 4.41 -8.29
C PHE A 119 -5.89 4.39 -9.47
N ARG A 120 -6.35 4.68 -10.69
CA ARG A 120 -5.46 4.82 -11.85
C ARG A 120 -4.42 5.92 -11.66
N GLU A 121 -4.81 7.07 -11.12
CA GLU A 121 -3.86 8.16 -10.83
C GLU A 121 -2.89 7.79 -9.69
N ILE A 122 -3.36 7.08 -8.66
CA ILE A 122 -2.49 6.53 -7.60
C ILE A 122 -1.47 5.58 -8.21
N SER A 123 -1.91 4.62 -9.04
CA SER A 123 -1.04 3.65 -9.69
C SER A 123 0.04 4.34 -10.52
N LYS A 124 -0.32 5.29 -11.39
CA LYS A 124 0.64 6.07 -12.18
C LYS A 124 1.68 6.77 -11.31
N LEU A 125 1.25 7.40 -10.21
CA LEU A 125 2.13 8.12 -9.30
C LEU A 125 3.10 7.18 -8.58
N ILE A 126 2.61 6.04 -8.07
CA ILE A 126 3.43 5.03 -7.39
C ILE A 126 4.41 4.36 -8.37
N VAL A 127 3.99 4.03 -9.58
CA VAL A 127 4.87 3.45 -10.62
C VAL A 127 5.95 4.45 -11.03
N ALA A 128 5.58 5.72 -11.26
CA ALA A 128 6.54 6.77 -11.62
C ALA A 128 7.59 7.02 -10.52
N TYR A 129 7.17 7.01 -9.26
CA TYR A 129 8.08 7.16 -8.12
C TYR A 129 8.94 5.90 -7.92
N GLY A 130 8.30 4.73 -7.87
CA GLY A 130 8.91 3.45 -7.56
C GLY A 130 9.98 3.03 -8.56
N SER A 131 9.71 3.22 -9.86
CA SER A 131 10.67 2.89 -10.92
C SER A 131 11.97 3.71 -10.84
N ARG A 132 11.89 4.96 -10.35
CA ARG A 132 13.04 5.87 -10.23
C ARG A 132 13.76 5.73 -8.89
N ILE A 133 13.03 5.61 -7.78
CA ILE A 133 13.63 5.50 -6.43
C ILE A 133 14.45 4.22 -6.27
N LEU A 134 14.08 3.14 -6.97
CA LEU A 134 14.82 1.88 -6.98
C LEU A 134 16.21 2.04 -7.62
N LEU A 135 16.32 2.88 -8.65
CA LEU A 135 17.56 3.15 -9.39
C LEU A 135 18.50 4.12 -8.66
N LEU A 136 18.00 4.86 -7.66
CA LEU A 136 18.82 5.81 -6.92
C LEU A 136 19.86 5.09 -6.04
N PRO A 137 21.12 5.56 -6.04
CA PRO A 137 22.19 4.98 -5.24
C PRO A 137 21.92 5.18 -3.75
N ASN A 138 22.44 4.25 -2.95
CA ASN A 138 22.35 4.34 -1.50
C ASN A 138 23.27 5.47 -1.00
N GLY A 139 22.66 6.61 -0.65
CA GLY A 139 23.37 7.75 -0.08
C GLY A 139 23.71 7.58 1.40
N THR A 140 24.40 8.57 1.99
CA THR A 140 24.80 8.58 3.42
C THR A 140 23.63 8.50 4.40
N ASN A 141 22.44 8.99 4.03
CA ASN A 141 21.22 8.84 4.82
C ASN A 141 20.13 8.11 4.03
N ILE A 142 20.30 6.80 3.89
CA ILE A 142 19.41 5.89 3.15
C ILE A 142 17.96 6.01 3.63
N TYR A 143 17.75 6.20 4.94
CA TYR A 143 16.41 6.35 5.48
C TYR A 143 15.71 7.58 4.92
N ARG A 144 16.37 8.75 4.93
CA ARG A 144 15.78 10.01 4.46
C ARG A 144 15.57 10.02 2.95
N SER A 145 16.54 9.51 2.20
CA SER A 145 16.52 9.55 0.73
C SER A 145 15.60 8.50 0.12
N LYS A 146 15.57 7.28 0.68
CA LYS A 146 14.92 6.11 0.06
C LYS A 146 13.77 5.57 0.89
N TYR A 147 14.07 5.09 2.11
CA TYR A 147 13.07 4.35 2.90
C TYR A 147 11.86 5.20 3.27
N LYS A 148 12.08 6.50 3.52
CA LYS A 148 10.99 7.40 3.91
C LYS A 148 9.90 7.51 2.84
N GLY A 149 10.28 7.73 1.59
CA GLY A 149 9.31 7.81 0.51
C GLY A 149 8.73 6.44 0.14
N ILE A 150 9.51 5.36 0.26
CA ILE A 150 8.99 3.99 0.06
C ILE A 150 7.89 3.67 1.06
N TRP A 151 8.11 3.84 2.37
CA TRP A 151 7.08 3.46 3.35
C TRP A 151 5.81 4.31 3.23
N ILE A 152 5.94 5.60 2.86
CA ILE A 152 4.76 6.44 2.59
C ILE A 152 4.03 5.90 1.35
N SER A 153 4.75 5.54 0.29
CA SER A 153 4.17 4.95 -0.93
C SER A 153 3.42 3.65 -0.65
N LEU A 154 3.99 2.75 0.15
CA LEU A 154 3.30 1.54 0.62
C LEU A 154 2.03 1.90 1.39
N THR A 155 2.10 2.91 2.26
CA THR A 155 0.92 3.40 3.01
C THR A 155 -0.16 3.97 2.08
N VAL A 156 0.21 4.71 1.02
CA VAL A 156 -0.76 5.20 0.01
C VAL A 156 -1.48 4.01 -0.61
N LEU A 157 -0.74 3.00 -1.05
CA LEU A 157 -1.30 1.85 -1.73
C LEU A 157 -2.17 1.00 -0.79
N SER A 158 -1.72 0.69 0.42
CA SER A 158 -2.53 -0.03 1.41
C SER A 158 -3.86 0.66 1.70
N ARG A 159 -3.86 1.99 1.86
CA ARG A 159 -5.08 2.77 2.09
C ARG A 159 -6.03 2.74 0.89
N ALA A 160 -5.47 2.70 -0.33
CA ALA A 160 -6.26 2.62 -1.54
C ALA A 160 -6.90 1.24 -1.73
N LEU A 161 -6.15 0.17 -1.48
CA LEU A 161 -6.61 -1.21 -1.59
C LEU A 161 -7.66 -1.56 -0.51
N CYS A 162 -7.48 -1.09 0.73
CA CYS A 162 -8.44 -1.30 1.83
C CYS A 162 -9.54 -0.23 1.92
N GLY A 163 -9.57 0.72 0.99
CA GLY A 163 -10.47 1.86 1.05
C GLY A 163 -11.95 1.53 0.77
N ASN A 164 -12.23 0.35 0.21
CA ASN A 164 -13.56 -0.14 -0.17
C ASN A 164 -14.34 0.79 -1.13
N TYR A 165 -13.63 1.63 -1.89
CA TYR A 165 -14.21 2.57 -2.86
C TYR A 165 -13.93 2.20 -4.32
N VAL A 166 -13.23 1.08 -4.55
CA VAL A 166 -12.90 0.56 -5.88
C VAL A 166 -13.18 -0.93 -5.89
N ASN A 167 -13.85 -1.41 -6.93
CA ASN A 167 -13.90 -2.84 -7.21
C ASN A 167 -12.70 -3.19 -8.12
N PHE A 168 -11.73 -3.90 -7.56
CA PHE A 168 -10.49 -4.21 -8.26
C PHE A 168 -10.63 -5.25 -9.37
N GLY A 169 -11.67 -6.09 -9.35
CA GLY A 169 -11.95 -7.05 -10.43
C GLY A 169 -12.23 -6.37 -11.77
N VAL A 170 -12.63 -5.10 -11.75
CA VAL A 170 -12.83 -4.27 -12.94
C VAL A 170 -11.55 -4.12 -13.76
N PHE A 171 -10.38 -4.00 -13.12
CA PHE A 171 -9.11 -3.83 -13.83
C PHE A 171 -8.80 -5.04 -14.72
N GLU A 172 -9.02 -6.24 -14.21
CA GLU A 172 -8.81 -7.48 -14.97
C GLU A 172 -9.82 -7.62 -16.11
N LEU A 173 -11.11 -7.33 -15.86
CA LEU A 173 -12.18 -7.41 -16.87
C LEU A 173 -11.96 -6.46 -18.06
N TYR A 174 -11.40 -5.27 -17.82
CA TYR A 174 -11.12 -4.28 -18.87
C TYR A 174 -9.68 -4.35 -19.40
N GLY A 175 -8.85 -5.28 -18.92
CA GLY A 175 -7.43 -5.39 -19.32
C GLY A 175 -6.57 -4.19 -18.91
N ASP A 176 -6.98 -3.43 -17.89
CA ASP A 176 -6.22 -2.30 -17.36
C ASP A 176 -5.15 -2.80 -16.37
N ARG A 177 -3.88 -2.57 -16.70
CA ARG A 177 -2.72 -3.02 -15.92
C ARG A 177 -2.42 -2.16 -14.70
N ALA A 178 -3.17 -1.10 -14.43
CA ALA A 178 -2.89 -0.17 -13.34
C ALA A 178 -2.74 -0.87 -11.97
N LEU A 179 -3.57 -1.87 -11.65
CA LEU A 179 -3.43 -2.63 -10.41
C LEU A 179 -2.17 -3.50 -10.41
N ALA A 180 -1.97 -4.30 -11.47
CA ALA A 180 -0.82 -5.19 -11.57
C ALA A 180 0.51 -4.44 -11.51
N ASP A 181 0.63 -3.34 -12.26
CA ASP A 181 1.87 -2.53 -12.30
C ASP A 181 2.14 -1.84 -10.95
N ALA A 182 1.09 -1.40 -10.24
CA ALA A 182 1.23 -0.83 -8.90
C ALA A 182 1.66 -1.87 -7.86
N LEU A 183 1.13 -3.10 -7.94
CA LEU A 183 1.50 -4.21 -7.06
C LEU A 183 2.95 -4.67 -7.34
N ASP A 184 3.33 -4.82 -8.59
CA ASP A 184 4.70 -5.21 -8.99
C ASP A 184 5.75 -4.21 -8.49
N ILE A 185 5.54 -2.91 -8.73
CA ILE A 185 6.53 -1.91 -8.30
C ILE A 185 6.61 -1.77 -6.78
N SER A 186 5.49 -1.92 -6.07
CA SER A 186 5.46 -1.82 -4.61
C SER A 186 6.09 -3.04 -3.95
N LEU A 187 5.94 -4.22 -4.53
CA LEU A 187 6.67 -5.42 -4.14
C LEU A 187 8.18 -5.26 -4.36
N LYS A 188 8.61 -4.77 -5.54
CA LYS A 188 10.02 -4.46 -5.82
C LYS A 188 10.61 -3.44 -4.84
N MET A 189 9.88 -2.36 -4.53
CA MET A 189 10.28 -1.39 -3.51
C MET A 189 10.43 -2.04 -2.14
N THR A 190 9.55 -2.96 -1.78
CA THR A 190 9.57 -3.65 -0.51
C THR A 190 10.76 -4.61 -0.41
N LEU A 191 11.00 -5.41 -1.44
CA LEU A 191 12.14 -6.35 -1.51
C LEU A 191 13.50 -5.65 -1.59
N SER A 192 13.53 -4.37 -1.99
CA SER A 192 14.77 -3.58 -2.01
C SER A 192 15.30 -3.19 -0.63
N ILE A 193 14.52 -3.41 0.43
CA ILE A 193 14.85 -3.02 1.81
C ILE A 193 15.23 -4.28 2.60
N PRO A 194 16.43 -4.34 3.21
CA PRO A 194 16.80 -5.44 4.09
C PRO A 194 15.87 -5.58 5.29
N LEU A 195 15.56 -6.81 5.69
CA LEU A 195 14.71 -7.09 6.86
C LEU A 195 15.24 -6.43 8.15
N SER A 196 16.55 -6.38 8.33
CA SER A 196 17.19 -5.68 9.47
C SER A 196 16.77 -4.22 9.58
N ASP A 197 16.65 -3.52 8.45
CA ASP A 197 16.29 -2.10 8.41
C ASP A 197 14.79 -1.92 8.66
N ILE A 198 13.97 -2.83 8.14
CA ILE A 198 12.52 -2.87 8.39
C ILE A 198 12.25 -2.98 9.89
N LEU A 199 12.95 -3.89 10.58
CA LEU A 199 12.80 -4.10 12.02
C LEU A 199 13.37 -2.96 12.85
N THR A 200 14.41 -2.27 12.35
CA THR A 200 15.03 -1.13 13.04
C THR A 200 14.15 0.12 13.00
N PHE A 201 13.53 0.43 11.86
CA PHE A 201 12.77 1.66 11.68
C PHE A 201 11.27 1.47 11.92
N LYS A 202 10.76 1.87 13.10
CA LYS A 202 9.34 1.70 13.50
C LYS A 202 8.29 2.10 12.45
N LYS A 203 8.47 3.24 11.76
CA LYS A 203 7.50 3.71 10.74
C LYS A 203 7.50 2.85 9.49
N LEU A 204 8.69 2.39 9.09
CA LEU A 204 8.87 1.49 7.96
C LEU A 204 8.29 0.12 8.29
N SER A 205 8.56 -0.41 9.49
CA SER A 205 8.00 -1.66 10.00
C SER A 205 6.46 -1.67 9.93
N LYS A 206 5.80 -0.65 10.47
CA LYS A 206 4.33 -0.54 10.43
C LYS A 206 3.77 -0.47 9.01
N ALA A 207 4.44 0.26 8.12
CA ALA A 207 4.01 0.35 6.72
C ALA A 207 4.22 -0.97 5.97
N TYR A 208 5.33 -1.67 6.24
CA TYR A 208 5.64 -2.97 5.65
C TYR A 208 4.61 -4.02 6.04
N TYR A 209 4.42 -4.24 7.34
CA TYR A 209 3.50 -5.29 7.82
C TYR A 209 2.04 -4.97 7.49
N GLY A 210 1.65 -3.69 7.57
CA GLY A 210 0.33 -3.27 7.11
C GLY A 210 0.13 -3.48 5.61
N TYR A 211 1.15 -3.27 4.77
CA TYR A 211 1.05 -3.57 3.35
C TYR A 211 1.00 -5.08 3.06
N MET A 212 1.79 -5.88 3.76
CA MET A 212 1.75 -7.34 3.62
C MET A 212 0.38 -7.91 4.01
N GLU A 213 -0.21 -7.46 5.11
CA GLU A 213 -1.58 -7.82 5.49
C GLU A 213 -2.57 -7.57 4.36
N VAL A 214 -2.53 -6.39 3.73
CA VAL A 214 -3.43 -6.08 2.60
C VAL A 214 -3.19 -7.01 1.41
N LEU A 215 -1.93 -7.29 1.09
CA LEU A 215 -1.56 -8.17 -0.02
C LEU A 215 -2.09 -9.59 0.18
N PHE A 216 -1.92 -10.15 1.38
CA PHE A 216 -2.38 -11.50 1.71
C PHE A 216 -3.89 -11.57 1.99
N ASN A 217 -4.55 -10.50 2.43
CA ASN A 217 -5.99 -10.59 2.68
C ASN A 217 -6.82 -10.45 1.40
N ASN A 218 -6.48 -9.49 0.53
CA ASN A 218 -7.38 -9.05 -0.54
C ASN A 218 -6.90 -9.40 -1.94
N HIS A 219 -5.62 -9.74 -2.11
CA HIS A 219 -5.02 -9.82 -3.44
C HIS A 219 -4.19 -11.08 -3.70
N ILE A 220 -4.16 -12.09 -2.82
CA ILE A 220 -3.36 -13.33 -2.99
C ILE A 220 -3.40 -13.87 -4.42
N THR A 221 -4.59 -13.95 -5.02
CA THR A 221 -4.80 -14.55 -6.34
C THR A 221 -4.28 -13.70 -7.50
N ILE A 222 -4.36 -12.37 -7.39
CA ILE A 222 -3.91 -11.40 -8.42
C ILE A 222 -2.41 -11.10 -8.26
N ASN A 223 -1.86 -11.40 -7.09
CA ASN A 223 -0.57 -10.91 -6.65
C ASN A 223 0.59 -11.71 -7.25
N SER A 224 1.56 -10.97 -7.79
CA SER A 224 2.87 -11.46 -8.20
C SER A 224 3.63 -12.22 -7.10
N VAL A 225 3.26 -12.08 -5.82
CA VAL A 225 3.91 -12.78 -4.68
C VAL A 225 3.92 -14.30 -4.86
N LEU A 226 2.83 -14.91 -5.34
CA LEU A 226 2.81 -16.36 -5.60
C LEU A 226 3.51 -16.74 -6.92
N ASN A 227 3.82 -15.77 -7.77
CA ASN A 227 4.60 -15.97 -8.98
C ASN A 227 6.10 -15.69 -8.77
N LEU A 228 6.52 -15.35 -7.55
CA LEU A 228 7.92 -15.16 -7.21
C LEU A 228 8.67 -16.50 -7.20
N ASP A 229 10.00 -16.43 -7.17
CA ASP A 229 10.81 -17.59 -6.83
C ASP A 229 10.59 -18.01 -5.37
N THR A 230 10.81 -19.29 -5.07
CA THR A 230 10.54 -19.84 -3.73
C THR A 230 11.38 -19.18 -2.65
N SER A 231 12.61 -18.75 -2.95
CA SER A 231 13.48 -18.13 -1.94
C SER A 231 12.93 -16.78 -1.49
N THR A 232 12.42 -15.97 -2.42
CA THR A 232 11.78 -14.69 -2.11
C THR A 232 10.45 -14.88 -1.38
N PHE A 233 9.64 -15.85 -1.80
CA PHE A 233 8.39 -16.18 -1.11
C PHE A 233 8.64 -16.60 0.36
N VAL A 234 9.57 -17.54 0.58
CA VAL A 234 9.95 -17.99 1.92
C VAL A 234 10.48 -16.83 2.75
N HIS A 235 11.32 -15.96 2.18
CA HIS A 235 11.80 -14.77 2.88
C HIS A 235 10.65 -13.85 3.35
N ILE A 236 9.62 -13.64 2.51
CA ILE A 236 8.44 -12.87 2.91
C ILE A 236 7.70 -13.57 4.06
N VAL A 237 7.44 -14.87 3.97
CA VAL A 237 6.72 -15.59 5.02
C VAL A 237 7.52 -15.63 6.34
N THR A 238 8.83 -15.88 6.28
CA THR A 238 9.70 -15.82 7.47
C THR A 238 9.73 -14.41 8.07
N SER A 239 9.64 -13.35 7.26
CA SER A 239 9.51 -11.99 7.79
C SER A 239 8.22 -11.81 8.59
N LEU A 240 7.09 -12.39 8.16
CA LEU A 240 5.82 -12.36 8.91
C LEU A 240 5.95 -13.12 10.22
N GLU A 241 6.60 -14.28 10.22
CA GLU A 241 6.92 -15.02 11.43
C GLU A 241 7.76 -14.19 12.41
N SER A 242 8.77 -13.47 11.91
CA SER A 242 9.58 -12.56 12.73
C SER A 242 8.75 -11.40 13.31
N GLY A 243 7.75 -10.93 12.57
CA GLY A 243 6.81 -9.90 13.01
C GLY A 243 5.85 -10.39 14.09
N LEU A 244 5.47 -11.67 14.10
CA LEU A 244 4.67 -12.28 15.16
C LEU A 244 5.38 -12.25 16.52
N LYS A 245 6.69 -12.53 16.52
CA LYS A 245 7.59 -12.47 17.69
C LYS A 245 7.92 -11.04 18.13
N GLY A 246 7.39 -10.03 17.43
CA GLY A 246 7.63 -8.62 17.71
C GLY A 246 6.83 -8.11 18.90
N LEU A 247 7.39 -7.11 19.60
CA LEU A 247 6.76 -6.48 20.77
C LEU A 247 5.54 -5.58 20.44
N ASP A 248 5.36 -5.17 19.18
CA ASP A 248 4.26 -4.29 18.78
C ASP A 248 3.01 -5.12 18.47
N THR A 249 2.01 -5.01 19.32
CA THR A 249 0.71 -5.69 19.19
C THR A 249 0.00 -5.37 17.88
N GLY A 250 0.17 -4.16 17.32
CA GLY A 250 -0.38 -3.86 16.00
C GLY A 250 0.23 -4.77 14.94
N ILE A 251 1.56 -4.86 14.91
CA ILE A 251 2.30 -5.65 13.92
C ILE A 251 2.00 -7.15 14.06
N SER A 252 1.97 -7.69 15.28
CA SER A 252 1.69 -9.12 15.47
C SER A 252 0.30 -9.51 14.97
N THR A 253 -0.71 -8.67 15.21
CA THR A 253 -2.07 -8.87 14.66
C THR A 253 -2.09 -8.86 13.13
N GLN A 254 -1.37 -7.93 12.50
CA GLN A 254 -1.29 -7.84 11.03
C GLN A 254 -0.61 -9.07 10.42
N CYS A 255 0.47 -9.54 11.06
CA CYS A 255 1.16 -10.76 10.64
C CYS A 255 0.27 -11.99 10.79
N ALA A 256 -0.44 -12.11 11.92
CA ALA A 256 -1.36 -13.21 12.17
C ALA A 256 -2.49 -13.25 11.13
N SER A 257 -3.06 -12.09 10.78
CA SER A 257 -4.06 -12.01 9.72
C SER A 257 -3.50 -12.42 8.36
N ALA A 258 -2.30 -11.98 7.99
CA ALA A 258 -1.67 -12.35 6.72
C ALA A 258 -1.42 -13.86 6.61
N ILE A 259 -0.94 -14.48 7.71
CA ILE A 259 -0.70 -15.92 7.80
C ILE A 259 -2.01 -16.72 7.76
N ASP A 260 -3.05 -16.26 8.47
CA ASP A 260 -4.38 -16.88 8.43
C ASP A 260 -4.94 -16.90 7.01
N SER A 261 -4.90 -15.77 6.31
CA SER A 261 -5.35 -15.70 4.91
C SER A 261 -4.55 -16.60 3.97
N LEU A 262 -3.22 -16.70 4.17
CA LEU A 262 -2.37 -17.60 3.39
C LEU A 262 -2.74 -19.08 3.64
N ALA A 263 -2.88 -19.47 4.91
CA ALA A 263 -3.24 -20.83 5.30
C ALA A 263 -4.66 -21.18 4.82
N ALA A 264 -5.63 -20.30 5.03
CA ALA A 264 -6.99 -20.48 4.55
C ALA A 264 -7.06 -20.60 3.01
N PHE A 265 -6.26 -19.82 2.29
CA PHE A 265 -6.18 -19.93 0.82
C PHE A 265 -5.62 -21.29 0.39
N TYR A 266 -4.55 -21.78 1.05
CA TYR A 266 -4.01 -23.11 0.81
C TYR A 266 -5.06 -24.19 1.05
N PHE A 267 -5.68 -24.18 2.24
CA PHE A 267 -6.68 -25.16 2.62
C PHE A 267 -7.85 -25.19 1.62
N ASN A 268 -8.44 -24.04 1.30
CA ASN A 268 -9.62 -23.98 0.44
C ASN A 268 -9.35 -24.35 -1.03
N ASN A 269 -8.13 -24.17 -1.54
CA ASN A 269 -7.82 -24.39 -2.96
C ASN A 269 -7.05 -25.68 -3.25
N ILE A 270 -6.39 -26.26 -2.25
CA ILE A 270 -5.52 -27.44 -2.43
C ILE A 270 -6.06 -28.61 -1.61
N THR A 271 -6.39 -28.37 -0.34
CA THR A 271 -6.77 -29.43 0.61
C THR A 271 -8.25 -29.79 0.52
N ALA A 272 -9.14 -28.78 0.51
CA ALA A 272 -10.60 -28.93 0.54
C ALA A 272 -11.28 -28.46 -0.76
N GLY A 273 -10.50 -28.19 -1.82
CA GLY A 273 -11.02 -27.64 -3.07
C GLY A 273 -11.72 -28.70 -3.93
N ASP A 274 -13.02 -28.53 -4.18
CA ASP A 274 -13.79 -29.35 -5.15
C ASP A 274 -13.51 -28.99 -6.62
N ASN A 275 -12.91 -27.82 -6.87
CA ASN A 275 -12.61 -27.28 -8.19
C ASN A 275 -11.13 -27.47 -8.57
N PRO A 276 -10.79 -27.55 -9.87
CA PRO A 276 -9.39 -27.61 -10.29
C PRO A 276 -8.60 -26.42 -9.73
N PRO A 277 -7.40 -26.66 -9.17
CA PRO A 277 -6.63 -25.63 -8.49
C PRO A 277 -6.24 -24.51 -9.47
N SER A 278 -6.44 -23.27 -9.04
CA SER A 278 -5.99 -22.10 -9.80
C SER A 278 -4.47 -22.11 -9.99
N PRO A 279 -3.92 -21.45 -11.03
CA PRO A 279 -2.46 -21.34 -11.22
C PRO A 279 -1.74 -20.79 -9.98
N ALA A 280 -2.37 -19.85 -9.27
CA ALA A 280 -1.88 -19.31 -8.02
C ALA A 280 -1.80 -20.38 -6.91
N ALA A 281 -2.83 -21.23 -6.79
CA ALA A 281 -2.83 -22.34 -5.83
C ALA A 281 -1.75 -23.37 -6.17
N LEU A 282 -1.55 -23.71 -7.44
CA LEU A 282 -0.48 -24.62 -7.87
C LEU A 282 0.92 -24.06 -7.53
N ASN A 283 1.15 -22.76 -7.74
CA ASN A 283 2.42 -22.14 -7.36
C ASN A 283 2.64 -22.15 -5.85
N LEU A 284 1.58 -21.89 -5.06
CA LEU A 284 1.66 -21.99 -3.61
C LEU A 284 1.97 -23.42 -3.15
N ALA A 285 1.32 -24.42 -3.75
CA ALA A 285 1.60 -25.84 -3.51
C ALA A 285 3.06 -26.19 -3.82
N ARG A 286 3.60 -25.66 -4.92
CA ARG A 286 5.03 -25.83 -5.26
C ARG A 286 5.94 -25.23 -4.20
N HIS A 287 5.67 -24.00 -3.76
CA HIS A 287 6.47 -23.35 -2.72
C HIS A 287 6.49 -24.13 -1.40
N ILE A 288 5.33 -24.65 -0.99
CA ILE A 288 5.20 -25.43 0.24
C ILE A 288 5.80 -26.84 0.07
N GLY A 289 5.67 -27.46 -1.10
CA GLY A 289 6.33 -28.72 -1.41
C GLY A 289 7.86 -28.62 -1.37
N GLU A 290 8.42 -27.48 -1.75
CA GLU A 290 9.86 -27.21 -1.65
C GLU A 290 10.31 -26.93 -0.20
N LEU A 291 9.41 -26.49 0.69
CA LEU A 291 9.70 -26.31 2.13
C LEU A 291 8.50 -26.75 3.01
N PRO A 292 8.30 -28.07 3.21
CA PRO A 292 7.15 -28.59 3.95
C PRO A 292 7.13 -28.16 5.43
N SER A 293 8.28 -27.79 5.98
CA SER A 293 8.42 -27.35 7.36
C SER A 293 7.88 -25.94 7.64
N LEU A 294 7.52 -25.17 6.60
CA LEU A 294 7.14 -23.75 6.75
C LEU A 294 5.91 -23.57 7.67
N PHE A 295 4.80 -24.24 7.37
CA PHE A 295 3.59 -24.15 8.19
C PHE A 295 3.77 -24.73 9.61
N PRO A 296 4.38 -25.92 9.79
CA PRO A 296 4.69 -26.43 11.13
C PRO A 296 5.55 -25.50 11.97
N GLN A 297 6.55 -24.83 11.37
CA GLN A 297 7.40 -23.87 12.09
C GLN A 297 6.62 -22.65 12.56
N ILE A 298 5.76 -22.09 11.69
CA ILE A 298 4.89 -20.95 12.05
C ILE A 298 3.91 -21.36 13.16
N LEU A 299 3.32 -22.55 13.06
CA LEU A 299 2.41 -23.09 14.06
C LEU A 299 3.12 -23.25 15.42
N LYS A 300 4.34 -23.79 15.43
CA LYS A 300 5.16 -23.89 16.64
C LYS A 300 5.42 -22.53 17.26
N SER A 301 5.83 -21.54 16.45
CA SER A 301 6.07 -20.18 16.91
C SER A 301 4.81 -19.53 17.50
N LEU A 302 3.64 -19.75 16.90
CA LEU A 302 2.37 -19.25 17.45
C LEU A 302 2.04 -19.89 18.81
N PHE A 303 2.24 -21.20 18.97
CA PHE A 303 2.07 -21.86 20.26
C PHE A 303 3.07 -21.37 21.31
N GLU A 304 4.34 -21.19 20.93
CA GLU A 304 5.36 -20.64 21.84
C GLU A 304 4.93 -19.26 22.37
N ILE A 305 4.44 -18.38 21.49
CA ILE A 305 3.94 -17.04 21.88
C ILE A 305 2.71 -17.15 22.80
N ILE A 306 1.70 -17.94 22.45
CA ILE A 306 0.46 -18.01 23.25
C ILE A 306 0.67 -18.67 24.61
N ILE A 307 1.53 -19.70 24.68
CA ILE A 307 1.74 -20.48 25.91
C ILE A 307 2.71 -19.79 26.85
N PHE A 308 3.78 -19.19 26.33
CA PHE A 308 4.88 -18.67 27.16
C PHE A 308 4.94 -17.14 27.24
N GLU A 309 4.31 -16.41 26.32
CA GLU A 309 4.30 -14.95 26.33
C GLU A 309 2.93 -14.40 26.79
N ASP A 310 2.96 -13.35 27.61
CA ASP A 310 1.75 -12.66 28.08
C ASP A 310 1.24 -11.72 26.96
N ALA A 311 0.80 -12.32 25.85
CA ALA A 311 0.44 -11.61 24.64
C ALA A 311 -0.98 -11.00 24.76
N GLY A 312 -1.09 -9.68 24.73
CA GLY A 312 -2.39 -8.97 24.77
C GLY A 312 -3.32 -9.21 23.56
N ASN A 313 -2.89 -10.00 22.56
CA ASN A 313 -3.56 -10.22 21.27
C ASN A 313 -3.94 -11.68 21.00
N GLN A 314 -4.18 -12.49 22.05
CA GLN A 314 -4.50 -13.92 21.91
C GLN A 314 -5.59 -14.22 20.87
N TRP A 315 -6.61 -13.35 20.74
CA TRP A 315 -7.67 -13.50 19.74
C TRP A 315 -7.17 -13.49 18.30
N SER A 316 -6.24 -12.60 17.95
CA SER A 316 -5.72 -12.51 16.59
C SER A 316 -4.73 -13.64 16.30
N LEU A 317 -3.96 -14.06 17.30
CA LEU A 317 -2.97 -15.14 17.19
C LEU A 317 -3.62 -16.53 17.09
N SER A 318 -4.82 -16.72 17.65
CA SER A 318 -5.52 -18.03 17.60
C SER A 318 -6.15 -18.34 16.25
N ARG A 319 -6.47 -17.34 15.44
CA ARG A 319 -7.07 -17.50 14.11
C ARG A 319 -6.22 -18.34 13.15
N PRO A 320 -4.95 -17.99 12.88
CA PRO A 320 -4.11 -18.78 11.99
C PRO A 320 -3.86 -20.20 12.50
N ILE A 321 -3.93 -20.46 13.81
CA ILE A 321 -3.71 -21.79 14.39
C ILE A 321 -4.73 -22.79 13.85
N LEU A 322 -6.02 -22.44 13.80
CA LEU A 322 -7.04 -23.33 13.28
C LEU A 322 -6.76 -23.67 11.81
N SER A 323 -6.54 -22.65 10.98
CA SER A 323 -6.24 -22.80 9.56
C SER A 323 -4.99 -23.68 9.34
N LEU A 324 -3.95 -23.53 10.16
CA LEU A 324 -2.72 -24.31 10.08
C LEU A 324 -2.89 -25.75 10.58
N ILE A 325 -3.66 -26.00 11.64
CA ILE A 325 -3.94 -27.36 12.14
C ILE A 325 -4.70 -28.16 11.08
N MET A 326 -5.73 -27.55 10.49
CA MET A 326 -6.55 -28.18 9.44
C MET A 326 -5.73 -28.62 8.22
N ILE A 327 -4.63 -27.92 7.92
CA ILE A 327 -3.69 -28.31 6.87
C ILE A 327 -2.85 -29.51 7.33
N SER A 328 -2.35 -29.49 8.57
CA SER A 328 -1.46 -30.53 9.10
C SER A 328 -2.15 -31.88 9.41
N GLU A 329 -3.46 -31.89 9.67
CA GLU A 329 -4.21 -33.12 9.98
C GLU A 329 -4.37 -34.08 8.78
N GLN A 330 -4.12 -33.62 7.54
CA GLN A 330 -4.31 -34.43 6.33
C GLN A 330 -3.01 -34.98 5.72
N ASP A 331 -1.84 -34.62 6.24
CA ASP A 331 -0.53 -35.15 5.81
C ASP A 331 -0.15 -36.48 6.53
N VAL A 332 -1.10 -37.14 7.20
CA VAL A 332 -0.96 -38.44 7.91
C VAL A 332 -1.78 -39.53 7.22
#